data_AF-A0A935LCK4-F1
#
_entry.id   AF-A0A935LCK4-F1
#
_cell.length_a   1.000
_cell.length_b   1.000
_cell.length_c   1.000
_cell.angle_alpha   90.00
_cell.angle_beta   90.00
_cell.angle_gamma   90.00
#
_symmetry.space_group_name_H-M   'P 1'
#
loop_
_entity.id
_entity.type
_entity.pdbx_description
1 polymer ?
#
loop_
_entity_poly.entity_id
_entity_poly.type
_entity_poly.pdbx_seq_one_letter_code
_entity_poly.pdbx_strand_id
1 'polypeptide(L)'
;MTPDAPLGPYGPDAYRIATGATAGEALMAPARWLFASETIAVPAAGPHAGFARSLDPFEDLAAWSADPGPLTRAPLVWIAAPERRAGVRIGADGLRFEVSGREAPLALVPKIALNRSWADASTFRYLHGRTVTMRGATGPAGQFVARTLWPEDWRVDEAAPAVAASRSRTPKLAIRGLMRSAPRAGANAPPETHPVWEREPGRRDWSGRPVLALVLSGAQGDDDEAWGGHFAFATGRLGEDGRLSDLLVANFYTLDAESEKGTLSAPVPLDNYLADVNSGQGWYRPSYVMLAILSDDRATALLQGALNRLYLQFWRRQLAYRHATMNCAAISVDTARALGWNLGARLPSSTLLAWLSIPAKLFAEGSVPAARIAYEYLTEDRTRLMPAASFEEAVFSLLRLAREGAQPGDGALAGMLAADLVALVGVRLPQIPSSRPFGTWPVANPREFLTVIPRDPDDWQVVPVPLRPFPAHLRDADLREPPPRRSTWPLVAWTLAGVAPLAWVAGLAWRALRRALR
;
A
#
# COMPACT_ATOMS: atom_id res chain seq x y z
N MET A 1 26.73 9.00 5.18
CA MET A 1 26.11 8.01 6.09
C MET A 1 25.34 7.01 5.25
N THR A 2 25.55 5.72 5.49
CA THR A 2 24.75 4.63 4.90
C THR A 2 23.58 4.30 5.83
N PRO A 3 22.50 3.68 5.34
CA PRO A 3 21.48 3.10 6.22
C PRO A 3 22.07 2.05 7.16
N ASP A 4 21.51 1.92 8.35
CA ASP A 4 21.97 0.93 9.36
C ASP A 4 21.54 -0.51 9.06
N ALA A 5 20.73 -0.73 8.03
CA ALA A 5 20.13 -2.03 7.73
C ALA A 5 19.75 -2.18 6.26
N PRO A 6 19.50 -3.42 5.80
CA PRO A 6 18.99 -3.67 4.46
C PRO A 6 17.69 -2.91 4.15
N LEU A 7 17.51 -2.59 2.88
CA LEU A 7 16.29 -1.98 2.35
C LEU A 7 15.70 -2.97 1.32
N GLY A 8 14.83 -3.85 1.77
CA GLY A 8 14.28 -4.95 0.98
C GLY A 8 15.38 -5.88 0.45
N PRO A 9 15.55 -6.02 -0.88
CA PRO A 9 16.56 -6.90 -1.45
C PRO A 9 17.96 -6.26 -1.47
N TYR A 10 18.11 -5.00 -1.05
CA TYR A 10 19.38 -4.29 -1.15
C TYR A 10 20.12 -4.23 0.18
N GLY A 11 21.42 -4.50 0.15
CA GLY A 11 22.31 -4.23 1.28
C GLY A 11 22.42 -2.73 1.59
N PRO A 12 22.69 -2.36 2.85
CA PRO A 12 22.75 -0.95 3.27
C PRO A 12 23.77 -0.11 2.48
N ASP A 13 24.94 -0.68 2.18
CA ASP A 13 26.02 0.01 1.45
C ASP A 13 25.66 0.39 0.00
N ALA A 14 24.55 -0.14 -0.53
CA ALA A 14 24.04 0.26 -1.83
C ALA A 14 23.50 1.70 -1.85
N TYR A 15 23.28 2.30 -0.68
CA TYR A 15 22.66 3.60 -0.53
C TYR A 15 23.44 4.53 0.38
N ARG A 16 23.26 5.83 0.15
CA ARG A 16 23.61 6.88 1.10
C ARG A 16 22.35 7.60 1.56
N ILE A 17 22.34 8.06 2.80
CA ILE A 17 21.28 8.88 3.36
C ILE A 17 21.43 10.32 2.84
N ALA A 18 20.30 10.90 2.45
CA ALA A 18 20.17 12.27 1.97
C ALA A 18 18.77 12.83 2.26
N THR A 19 18.53 14.06 1.83
CA THR A 19 17.20 14.62 1.62
C THR A 19 16.97 14.91 0.14
N GLY A 20 15.73 15.14 -0.29
CA GLY A 20 15.47 15.55 -1.67
C GLY A 20 16.23 16.80 -2.08
N ALA A 21 16.44 17.75 -1.14
CA ALA A 21 17.23 18.96 -1.36
C ALA A 21 18.75 18.71 -1.48
N THR A 22 19.28 17.65 -0.87
CA THR A 22 20.72 17.36 -0.83
C THR A 22 21.13 16.18 -1.72
N ALA A 23 20.18 15.47 -2.32
CA ALA A 23 20.46 14.30 -3.16
C ALA A 23 21.14 14.66 -4.48
N GLY A 24 20.97 15.88 -4.99
CA GLY A 24 21.54 16.33 -6.27
C GLY A 24 21.04 15.47 -7.44
N GLU A 25 21.89 15.23 -8.43
CA GLU A 25 21.52 14.48 -9.64
C GLU A 25 21.28 12.97 -9.44
N ALA A 26 21.45 12.45 -8.22
CA ALA A 26 21.02 11.09 -7.88
C ALA A 26 19.50 10.91 -7.96
N LEU A 27 18.73 12.00 -7.94
CA LEU A 27 17.27 12.00 -8.06
C LEU A 27 16.79 12.82 -9.24
N MET A 28 15.75 12.35 -9.91
CA MET A 28 15.02 13.14 -10.88
C MET A 28 14.33 14.34 -10.24
N ALA A 29 14.21 15.45 -10.98
CA ALA A 29 13.70 16.72 -10.45
C ALA A 29 12.31 16.62 -9.78
N PRO A 30 11.31 15.89 -10.33
CA PRO A 30 10.01 15.69 -9.65
C PRO A 30 10.14 15.03 -8.27
N ALA A 31 11.04 14.05 -8.13
CA ALA A 31 11.28 13.37 -6.85
C ALA A 31 12.04 14.28 -5.87
N ARG A 32 13.01 15.07 -6.34
CA ARG A 32 13.70 16.06 -5.48
C ARG A 32 12.74 17.06 -4.85
N TRP A 33 11.80 17.55 -5.65
CA TRP A 33 10.76 18.47 -5.16
C TRP A 33 9.85 17.78 -4.14
N LEU A 34 9.36 16.57 -4.44
CA LEU A 34 8.43 15.86 -3.57
C LEU A 34 9.04 15.49 -2.21
N PHE A 35 10.32 15.14 -2.18
CA PHE A 35 11.05 14.68 -0.99
C PHE A 35 12.02 15.73 -0.44
N ALA A 36 11.87 17.01 -0.79
CA ALA A 36 12.84 18.07 -0.50
C ALA A 36 13.31 18.08 0.96
N SER A 37 12.37 17.94 1.89
CA SER A 37 12.60 17.94 3.35
C SER A 37 12.58 16.55 3.99
N GLU A 38 12.43 15.49 3.20
CA GLU A 38 12.29 14.13 3.72
C GLU A 38 13.62 13.40 3.76
N THR A 39 13.85 12.61 4.81
CA THR A 39 15.01 11.73 4.86
C THR A 39 14.78 10.51 3.98
N ILE A 40 15.69 10.32 3.03
CA ILE A 40 15.64 9.29 2.01
C ILE A 40 16.98 8.57 1.91
N ALA A 41 16.95 7.34 1.42
CA ALA A 41 18.13 6.63 0.95
C ALA A 41 18.17 6.71 -0.59
N VAL A 42 19.28 7.18 -1.15
CA VAL A 42 19.49 7.30 -2.60
C VAL A 42 20.66 6.40 -3.04
N PRO A 43 20.62 5.79 -4.23
CA PRO A 43 21.68 4.90 -4.70
C PRO A 43 23.05 5.56 -4.61
N ALA A 44 24.02 4.85 -4.01
CA ALA A 44 25.40 5.31 -3.93
C ALA A 44 26.14 5.11 -5.26
N ALA A 45 25.79 4.06 -6.00
CA ALA A 45 26.34 3.71 -7.30
C ALA A 45 25.30 2.93 -8.15
N GLY A 46 25.63 2.71 -9.42
CA GLY A 46 24.81 1.93 -10.34
C GLY A 46 24.77 0.42 -10.02
N PRO A 47 23.96 -0.36 -10.76
CA PRO A 47 23.12 0.07 -11.87
C PRO A 47 21.86 0.82 -11.40
N HIS A 48 21.52 1.93 -12.08
CA HIS A 48 20.34 2.74 -11.80
C HIS A 48 19.14 2.27 -12.61
N ALA A 49 17.94 2.40 -12.04
CA ALA A 49 16.71 2.13 -12.78
C ALA A 49 16.51 3.16 -13.91
N GLY A 50 15.93 2.71 -15.02
CA GLY A 50 15.50 3.55 -16.13
C GLY A 50 14.07 3.23 -16.54
N PHE A 51 13.56 3.88 -17.58
CA PHE A 51 12.24 3.60 -18.17
C PHE A 51 12.23 4.03 -19.65
N ALA A 52 11.39 3.40 -20.47
CA ALA A 52 11.12 3.86 -21.82
C ALA A 52 10.15 5.05 -21.80
N ARG A 53 10.57 6.20 -22.33
CA ARG A 53 9.76 7.44 -22.33
C ARG A 53 8.55 7.41 -23.26
N SER A 54 8.61 6.62 -24.34
CA SER A 54 7.58 6.59 -25.40
C SER A 54 6.50 5.54 -25.20
N LEU A 55 6.64 4.63 -24.24
CA LEU A 55 5.69 3.54 -23.98
C LEU A 55 4.69 3.91 -22.89
N ASP A 56 3.52 3.26 -22.89
CA ASP A 56 2.68 3.25 -21.70
C ASP A 56 3.46 2.61 -20.54
N PRO A 57 3.27 3.04 -19.28
CA PRO A 57 4.04 2.48 -18.17
C PRO A 57 4.00 0.96 -18.09
N PHE A 58 2.86 0.31 -18.31
CA PHE A 58 2.76 -1.15 -18.21
C PHE A 58 3.25 -1.86 -19.48
N GLU A 59 3.19 -1.20 -20.64
CA GLU A 59 3.86 -1.68 -21.86
C GLU A 59 5.39 -1.64 -21.72
N ASP A 60 5.96 -0.60 -21.08
CA ASP A 60 7.39 -0.54 -20.73
C ASP A 60 7.78 -1.71 -19.83
N LEU A 61 6.98 -2.01 -18.81
CA LEU A 61 7.28 -3.15 -17.92
C LEU A 61 7.25 -4.48 -18.66
N ALA A 62 6.23 -4.70 -19.50
CA ALA A 62 6.10 -5.93 -20.28
C ALA A 62 7.30 -6.10 -21.23
N ALA A 63 7.67 -5.04 -21.97
CA ALA A 63 8.80 -5.05 -22.89
C ALA A 63 10.14 -5.26 -22.15
N TRP A 64 10.37 -4.54 -21.04
CA TRP A 64 11.58 -4.67 -20.23
C TRP A 64 11.72 -6.06 -19.61
N SER A 65 10.61 -6.68 -19.18
CA SER A 65 10.63 -7.97 -18.49
C SER A 65 11.11 -9.15 -19.34
N ALA A 66 11.17 -9.00 -20.67
CA ALA A 66 11.71 -10.01 -21.58
C ALA A 66 13.22 -10.18 -21.45
N ASP A 67 13.95 -9.10 -21.12
CA ASP A 67 15.38 -9.10 -20.84
C ASP A 67 15.70 -8.01 -19.79
N PRO A 68 15.39 -8.28 -18.51
CA PRO A 68 15.41 -7.25 -17.47
C PRO A 68 16.81 -6.80 -17.05
N GLY A 69 17.85 -7.56 -17.42
CA GLY A 69 19.20 -7.39 -16.89
C GLY A 69 19.29 -7.63 -15.38
N PRO A 70 20.39 -7.22 -14.71
CA PRO A 70 20.52 -7.32 -13.26
C PRO A 70 19.56 -6.35 -12.54
N LEU A 71 19.20 -6.69 -11.30
CA LEU A 71 18.36 -5.83 -10.46
C LEU A 71 19.00 -4.45 -10.27
N THR A 72 18.34 -3.42 -10.78
CA THR A 72 18.74 -2.03 -10.57
C THR A 72 18.40 -1.57 -9.15
N ARG A 73 19.10 -0.56 -8.65
CA ARG A 73 18.77 0.07 -7.37
C ARG A 73 17.42 0.78 -7.44
N ALA A 74 16.69 0.82 -6.33
CA ALA A 74 15.52 1.67 -6.21
C ALA A 74 15.96 3.13 -6.36
N PRO A 75 15.30 3.95 -7.19
CA PRO A 75 15.72 5.34 -7.42
C PRO A 75 15.82 6.16 -6.13
N LEU A 76 14.93 5.86 -5.18
CA LEU A 76 15.00 6.30 -3.79
C LEU A 76 14.19 5.35 -2.91
N VAL A 77 14.53 5.33 -1.63
CA VAL A 77 13.73 4.70 -0.56
C VAL A 77 13.42 5.75 0.48
N TRP A 78 12.15 5.92 0.84
CA TRP A 78 11.76 6.85 1.90
C TRP A 78 11.89 6.16 3.26
N ILE A 79 13.02 6.43 3.92
CA ILE A 79 13.38 5.86 5.23
C ILE A 79 12.92 6.70 6.41
N ALA A 80 12.32 7.88 6.12
CA ALA A 80 11.69 8.83 7.03
C ALA A 80 12.60 9.50 8.08
N ALA A 81 13.61 8.82 8.58
CA ALA A 81 14.56 9.35 9.55
C ALA A 81 15.97 8.77 9.37
N PRO A 82 17.01 9.50 9.79
CA PRO A 82 18.40 9.14 9.53
C PRO A 82 18.93 8.02 10.42
N GLU A 83 18.52 7.96 11.69
CA GLU A 83 19.02 6.97 12.66
C GLU A 83 17.99 5.85 12.86
N ARG A 84 18.49 4.62 13.03
CA ARG A 84 17.70 3.48 13.49
C ARG A 84 18.28 2.90 14.79
N ARG A 85 17.42 2.54 15.74
CA ARG A 85 17.78 1.87 17.00
C ARG A 85 16.91 0.65 17.20
N ALA A 86 17.49 -0.53 17.17
CA ALA A 86 16.82 -1.79 17.51
C ALA A 86 17.03 -2.13 18.98
N GLY A 87 16.24 -3.06 19.53
CA GLY A 87 16.44 -3.53 20.89
C GLY A 87 15.99 -2.55 21.98
N VAL A 88 15.14 -1.57 21.64
CA VAL A 88 14.77 -0.48 22.55
C VAL A 88 13.64 -0.89 23.49
N ARG A 89 13.72 -0.51 24.76
CA ARG A 89 12.60 -0.57 25.70
C ARG A 89 12.12 0.83 26.04
N ILE A 90 10.85 1.11 25.78
CA ILE A 90 10.25 2.43 26.04
C ILE A 90 9.61 2.44 27.44
N GLY A 91 9.85 3.51 28.20
CA GLY A 91 9.21 3.75 29.48
C GLY A 91 7.69 3.85 29.35
N ALA A 92 6.94 3.48 30.40
CA ALA A 92 5.48 3.52 30.36
C ALA A 92 4.89 4.92 30.14
N ASP A 93 5.67 5.97 30.45
CA ASP A 93 5.32 7.38 30.23
C ASP A 93 5.61 7.87 28.80
N GLY A 94 6.36 7.10 28.00
CA GLY A 94 6.78 7.49 26.66
C GLY A 94 7.80 8.63 26.60
N LEU A 95 8.41 9.00 27.73
CA LEU A 95 9.34 10.14 27.82
C LEU A 95 10.81 9.70 27.82
N ARG A 96 11.07 8.41 28.05
CA ARG A 96 12.41 7.83 28.07
C ARG A 96 12.42 6.47 27.39
N PHE A 97 13.60 6.06 26.97
CA PHE A 97 13.85 4.70 26.50
C PHE A 97 15.21 4.21 26.96
N GLU A 98 15.35 2.90 27.01
CA GLU A 98 16.60 2.20 27.29
C GLU A 98 17.05 1.42 26.06
N VAL A 99 18.34 1.51 25.73
CA VAL A 99 18.98 0.67 24.72
C VAL A 99 20.39 0.28 25.19
N SER A 100 20.71 -1.01 25.13
CA SER A 100 22.00 -1.54 25.59
C SER A 100 22.40 -1.09 27.01
N GLY A 101 21.45 -1.05 27.94
CA GLY A 101 21.66 -0.63 29.33
C GLY A 101 21.81 0.88 29.55
N ARG A 102 21.59 1.71 28.53
CA ARG A 102 21.67 3.18 28.62
C ARG A 102 20.29 3.79 28.44
N GLU A 103 19.89 4.61 29.39
CA GLU A 103 18.66 5.40 29.31
C GLU A 103 18.91 6.73 28.58
N ALA A 104 17.95 7.16 27.76
CA ALA A 104 17.96 8.45 27.08
C ALA A 104 16.55 9.04 26.96
N PRO A 105 16.43 10.39 26.87
CA PRO A 105 15.14 11.03 26.70
C PRO A 105 14.55 10.78 25.31
N LEU A 106 13.24 10.52 25.27
CA LEU A 106 12.43 10.31 24.08
C LEU A 106 11.55 11.54 23.82
N ALA A 107 11.42 11.90 22.54
CA ALA A 107 10.33 12.72 22.03
C ALA A 107 9.76 12.05 20.78
N LEU A 108 8.58 12.49 20.36
CA LEU A 108 8.03 12.15 19.05
C LEU A 108 8.17 13.34 18.11
N VAL A 109 8.27 13.07 16.81
CA VAL A 109 8.12 14.11 15.78
C VAL A 109 6.79 14.86 15.99
N PRO A 110 6.66 16.13 15.55
CA PRO A 110 5.40 16.85 15.68
C PRO A 110 4.24 16.13 14.97
N LYS A 111 3.05 16.25 15.56
CA LYS A 111 1.81 15.79 14.94
C LYS A 111 1.46 16.65 13.74
N ILE A 112 1.15 16.03 12.60
CA ILE A 112 0.55 16.73 11.47
C ILE A 112 -0.85 17.18 11.85
N ALA A 113 -1.19 18.46 11.61
CA ALA A 113 -2.43 19.05 12.10
C ALA A 113 -3.70 18.32 11.62
N LEU A 114 -3.68 17.79 10.39
CA LEU A 114 -4.79 17.04 9.81
C LEU A 114 -4.89 15.60 10.36
N ASN A 115 -3.83 15.06 10.93
CA ASN A 115 -3.76 13.67 11.33
C ASN A 115 -4.71 13.36 12.50
N ARG A 116 -5.65 12.43 12.30
CA ARG A 116 -6.59 12.01 13.36
C ARG A 116 -6.07 10.89 14.28
N SER A 117 -4.95 10.25 13.96
CA SER A 117 -4.27 9.29 14.85
C SER A 117 -3.01 9.91 15.46
N TRP A 118 -2.86 9.78 16.78
CA TRP A 118 -1.64 10.18 17.45
C TRP A 118 -1.33 9.30 18.65
N ALA A 119 -0.04 9.08 18.89
CA ALA A 119 0.42 8.34 20.05
C ALA A 119 -0.04 9.01 21.36
N ASP A 120 -0.51 8.19 22.31
CA ASP A 120 -0.98 8.63 23.62
C ASP A 120 -0.61 7.61 24.72
N ALA A 121 -1.19 7.75 25.92
CA ALA A 121 -0.92 6.83 27.03
C ALA A 121 -1.27 5.36 26.72
N SER A 122 -2.24 5.09 25.84
CA SER A 122 -2.58 3.73 25.42
C SER A 122 -1.49 3.12 24.54
N THR A 123 -0.85 3.93 23.69
CA THR A 123 0.31 3.55 22.88
C THR A 123 1.44 3.06 23.76
N PHE A 124 1.85 3.86 24.74
CA PHE A 124 3.00 3.51 25.58
C PHE A 124 2.70 2.36 26.51
N ARG A 125 1.45 2.19 26.96
CA ARG A 125 1.03 0.96 27.67
C ARG A 125 1.13 -0.28 26.79
N TYR A 126 0.80 -0.17 25.51
CA TYR A 126 0.93 -1.28 24.55
C TYR A 126 2.39 -1.65 24.25
N LEU A 127 3.25 -0.63 24.10
CA LEU A 127 4.68 -0.81 23.83
C LEU A 127 5.48 -1.18 25.09
N HIS A 128 4.97 -0.87 26.28
CA HIS A 128 5.63 -1.19 27.53
C HIS A 128 5.86 -2.70 27.68
N GLY A 129 7.08 -3.08 28.05
CA GLY A 129 7.50 -4.49 28.15
C GLY A 129 7.86 -5.15 26.81
N ARG A 130 7.57 -4.51 25.67
CA ARG A 130 8.01 -4.96 24.34
C ARG A 130 9.36 -4.37 23.98
N THR A 131 10.06 -5.09 23.12
CA THR A 131 11.22 -4.54 22.41
C THR A 131 10.72 -3.82 21.16
N VAL A 132 11.28 -2.64 20.91
CA VAL A 132 10.89 -1.74 19.82
C VAL A 132 12.10 -1.40 18.98
N THR A 133 11.93 -1.41 17.66
CA THR A 133 12.84 -0.73 16.74
C THR A 133 12.31 0.68 16.52
N MET A 134 13.14 1.69 16.77
CA MET A 134 12.81 3.09 16.51
C MET A 134 13.57 3.63 15.30
N ARG A 135 12.95 4.53 14.55
CA ARG A 135 13.64 5.43 13.60
C ARG A 135 13.45 6.87 14.05
N GLY A 136 14.47 7.70 13.94
CA GLY A 136 14.42 9.08 14.43
C GLY A 136 15.71 9.84 14.19
N ALA A 137 15.88 10.92 14.94
CA ALA A 137 17.11 11.70 14.95
C ALA A 137 17.44 12.15 16.38
N THR A 138 18.71 12.12 16.74
CA THR A 138 19.20 12.68 18.00
C THR A 138 19.42 14.17 17.85
N GLY A 139 18.71 14.96 18.65
CA GLY A 139 18.91 16.39 18.73
C GLY A 139 20.24 16.75 19.41
N PRO A 140 20.71 18.01 19.28
CA PRO A 140 21.96 18.47 19.91
C PRO A 140 21.98 18.30 21.44
N ALA A 141 20.82 18.32 22.09
CA ALA A 141 20.67 18.12 23.53
C ALA A 141 20.63 16.63 23.95
N GLY A 142 20.87 15.68 23.03
CA GLY A 142 20.90 14.24 23.30
C GLY A 142 19.52 13.56 23.34
N GLN A 143 18.42 14.31 23.19
CA GLN A 143 17.08 13.74 23.05
C GLN A 143 16.89 13.07 21.70
N PHE A 144 16.36 11.86 21.70
CA PHE A 144 15.99 11.17 20.47
C PHE A 144 14.55 11.52 20.10
N VAL A 145 14.35 12.11 18.92
CA VAL A 145 13.03 12.42 18.36
C VAL A 145 12.63 11.28 17.43
N ALA A 146 11.79 10.38 17.93
CA ALA A 146 11.30 9.23 17.20
C ALA A 146 10.21 9.60 16.19
N ARG A 147 10.33 9.01 15.01
CA ARG A 147 9.36 9.07 13.90
C ARG A 147 8.69 7.74 13.64
N THR A 148 9.35 6.62 13.94
CA THR A 148 8.82 5.26 13.78
C THR A 148 8.97 4.51 15.10
N LEU A 149 7.93 3.75 15.50
CA LEU A 149 7.93 2.90 16.70
C LEU A 149 7.44 1.49 16.35
N TRP A 150 8.34 0.62 15.90
CA TRP A 150 8.03 -0.72 15.42
C TRP A 150 8.15 -1.78 16.53
N PRO A 151 7.08 -2.48 16.94
CA PRO A 151 7.20 -3.62 17.86
C PRO A 151 7.94 -4.79 17.20
N GLU A 152 9.03 -5.26 17.82
CA GLU A 152 9.88 -6.30 17.22
C GLU A 152 9.25 -7.71 17.26
N ASP A 153 8.17 -7.89 18.01
CA ASP A 153 7.36 -9.10 18.01
C ASP A 153 6.40 -9.21 16.81
N TRP A 154 6.35 -8.17 15.96
CA TRP A 154 5.66 -8.23 14.66
C TRP A 154 6.52 -8.97 13.63
N ARG A 155 6.57 -10.30 13.79
CA ARG A 155 7.44 -11.20 13.03
C ARG A 155 6.73 -12.51 12.69
N VAL A 156 7.35 -13.30 11.82
CA VAL A 156 6.93 -14.69 11.58
C VAL A 156 7.30 -15.54 12.79
N ASP A 157 6.33 -16.24 13.34
CA ASP A 157 6.55 -17.30 14.32
C ASP A 157 6.68 -18.65 13.60
N GLU A 158 7.92 -19.13 13.48
CA GLU A 158 8.21 -20.43 12.86
C GLU A 158 7.70 -21.61 13.71
N ALA A 159 7.25 -21.41 14.95
CA ALA A 159 6.61 -22.45 15.75
C ALA A 159 5.09 -22.53 15.53
N ALA A 160 4.48 -21.56 14.82
CA ALA A 160 3.04 -21.48 14.68
C ALA A 160 2.43 -22.70 13.95
N PRO A 161 1.28 -23.23 14.39
CA PRO A 161 0.66 -24.39 13.76
C PRO A 161 0.16 -24.05 12.35
N ALA A 162 0.33 -24.98 11.41
CA ALA A 162 -0.16 -24.80 10.05
C ALA A 162 -1.70 -24.74 9.99
N VAL A 163 -2.25 -23.92 9.10
CA VAL A 163 -3.70 -23.75 8.90
C VAL A 163 -4.19 -24.48 7.65
N ALA A 164 -5.39 -25.08 7.73
CA ALA A 164 -5.96 -25.87 6.65
C ALA A 164 -6.57 -25.05 5.50
N ALA A 165 -6.28 -23.75 5.39
CA ALA A 165 -6.85 -22.88 4.35
C ALA A 165 -6.47 -23.34 2.93
N SER A 166 -5.33 -24.02 2.78
CA SER A 166 -4.97 -24.65 1.52
C SER A 166 -5.99 -25.72 1.10
N ARG A 167 -6.53 -26.54 2.01
CA ARG A 167 -7.38 -27.70 1.64
C ARG A 167 -8.85 -27.36 1.38
N SER A 168 -9.23 -26.08 1.37
CA SER A 168 -10.61 -25.64 1.18
C SER A 168 -11.14 -25.92 -0.23
N ARG A 169 -12.40 -26.34 -0.34
CA ARG A 169 -13.16 -26.40 -1.62
C ARG A 169 -13.49 -25.01 -2.17
N THR A 170 -13.41 -23.97 -1.33
CA THR A 170 -13.62 -22.56 -1.68
C THR A 170 -12.42 -21.72 -1.23
N PRO A 171 -11.23 -21.87 -1.86
CA PRO A 171 -9.99 -21.26 -1.39
C PRO A 171 -10.08 -19.74 -1.17
N LYS A 172 -10.75 -19.00 -2.06
CA LYS A 172 -10.93 -17.55 -1.93
C LYS A 172 -11.73 -17.15 -0.68
N LEU A 173 -12.76 -17.93 -0.33
CA LEU A 173 -13.53 -17.71 0.91
C LEU A 173 -12.72 -18.09 2.14
N ALA A 174 -11.90 -19.15 2.07
CA ALA A 174 -11.00 -19.53 3.17
C ALA A 174 -9.92 -18.46 3.42
N ILE A 175 -9.34 -17.88 2.36
CA ILE A 175 -8.40 -16.75 2.46
C ILE A 175 -9.06 -15.57 3.16
N ARG A 176 -10.26 -15.17 2.70
CA ARG A 176 -11.04 -14.10 3.36
C ARG A 176 -11.33 -14.43 4.82
N GLY A 177 -11.75 -15.67 5.10
CA GLY A 177 -12.05 -16.15 6.45
C GLY A 177 -10.84 -16.07 7.37
N LEU A 178 -9.65 -16.41 6.88
CA LEU A 178 -8.39 -16.32 7.64
C LEU A 178 -8.06 -14.88 8.03
N MET A 179 -8.26 -13.93 7.11
CA MET A 179 -8.01 -12.51 7.37
C MET A 179 -9.02 -11.91 8.37
N ARG A 180 -10.24 -12.45 8.37
CA ARG A 180 -11.36 -12.02 9.22
C ARG A 180 -11.57 -12.94 10.44
N SER A 181 -10.61 -13.82 10.74
CA SER A 181 -10.78 -14.88 11.75
C SER A 181 -10.84 -14.35 13.19
N ALA A 182 -10.36 -13.14 13.43
CA ALA A 182 -10.39 -12.47 14.71
C ALA A 182 -11.37 -11.27 14.70
N PRO A 183 -11.99 -10.92 15.85
CA PRO A 183 -12.80 -9.71 15.98
C PRO A 183 -12.06 -8.48 15.47
N ARG A 184 -12.74 -7.66 14.66
CA ARG A 184 -12.16 -6.49 13.98
C ARG A 184 -10.84 -6.79 13.27
N ALA A 185 -10.72 -7.95 12.64
CA ALA A 185 -9.50 -8.43 11.98
C ALA A 185 -8.25 -8.45 12.89
N GLY A 186 -8.46 -8.66 14.19
CA GLY A 186 -7.36 -8.73 15.17
C GLY A 186 -6.78 -7.38 15.56
N ALA A 187 -7.50 -6.27 15.35
CA ALA A 187 -7.04 -4.92 15.70
C ALA A 187 -6.52 -4.80 17.16
N ASN A 188 -7.09 -5.57 18.09
CA ASN A 188 -6.69 -5.62 19.49
C ASN A 188 -6.22 -7.02 19.94
N ALA A 189 -5.76 -7.85 19.01
CA ALA A 189 -5.22 -9.19 19.29
C ALA A 189 -3.68 -9.16 19.33
N PRO A 190 -3.00 -10.15 19.92
CA PRO A 190 -1.58 -10.33 19.66
C PRO A 190 -1.31 -10.62 18.17
N PRO A 191 -0.10 -10.33 17.66
CA PRO A 191 0.31 -10.81 16.34
C PRO A 191 0.15 -12.34 16.24
N GLU A 192 -0.28 -12.84 15.09
CA GLU A 192 -0.48 -14.27 14.86
C GLU A 192 0.07 -14.69 13.50
N THR A 193 0.76 -15.83 13.46
CA THR A 193 1.30 -16.43 12.23
C THR A 193 0.45 -17.61 11.79
N HIS A 194 0.21 -17.72 10.49
CA HIS A 194 -0.58 -18.76 9.86
C HIS A 194 0.18 -19.36 8.68
N PRO A 195 0.97 -20.42 8.87
CA PRO A 195 1.54 -21.19 7.76
C PRO A 195 0.42 -21.84 6.95
N VAL A 196 0.19 -21.38 5.71
CA VAL A 196 -0.94 -21.79 4.86
C VAL A 196 -0.56 -22.97 3.95
N TRP A 197 0.68 -22.99 3.48
CA TRP A 197 1.23 -24.02 2.62
C TRP A 197 2.76 -24.08 2.76
N GLU A 198 3.32 -25.27 2.68
CA GLU A 198 4.76 -25.55 2.75
C GLU A 198 5.06 -26.62 1.70
N ARG A 199 6.12 -26.42 0.91
CA ARG A 199 6.58 -27.39 -0.08
C ARG A 199 6.96 -28.71 0.59
N GLU A 200 7.71 -28.59 1.68
CA GLU A 200 8.08 -29.69 2.58
C GLU A 200 7.47 -29.37 3.96
N PRO A 201 6.35 -30.01 4.35
CA PRO A 201 5.66 -29.70 5.61
C PRO A 201 6.60 -29.76 6.81
N GLY A 202 6.58 -28.70 7.63
CA GLY A 202 7.43 -28.57 8.82
C GLY A 202 8.89 -28.15 8.55
N ARG A 203 9.35 -28.07 7.30
CA ARG A 203 10.67 -27.54 6.98
C ARG A 203 10.63 -26.01 6.91
N ARG A 204 11.10 -25.38 7.99
CA ARG A 204 11.01 -23.92 8.21
C ARG A 204 12.36 -23.22 8.26
N ASP A 205 13.30 -23.66 7.44
CA ASP A 205 14.59 -22.99 7.24
C ASP A 205 14.45 -21.71 6.40
N TRP A 206 13.56 -20.80 6.82
CA TRP A 206 13.10 -19.66 6.04
C TRP A 206 13.94 -18.40 6.22
N SER A 207 14.64 -18.27 7.35
CA SER A 207 15.53 -17.14 7.61
C SER A 207 16.50 -16.90 6.45
N GLY A 208 16.67 -15.63 6.07
CA GLY A 208 17.53 -15.20 4.97
C GLY A 208 16.99 -15.45 3.55
N ARG A 209 15.91 -16.24 3.41
CA ARG A 209 15.33 -16.53 2.09
C ARG A 209 14.66 -15.31 1.46
N PRO A 210 14.67 -15.19 0.12
CA PRO A 210 13.92 -14.16 -0.58
C PRO A 210 12.42 -14.25 -0.31
N VAL A 211 11.77 -13.09 -0.20
CA VAL A 211 10.35 -12.97 0.12
C VAL A 211 9.69 -12.00 -0.84
N LEU A 212 8.57 -12.46 -1.42
CA LEU A 212 7.53 -11.60 -1.97
C LEU A 212 6.39 -11.52 -0.96
N ALA A 213 6.08 -10.33 -0.45
CA ALA A 213 4.97 -10.12 0.47
C ALA A 213 3.79 -9.41 -0.22
N LEU A 214 2.59 -9.80 0.17
CA LEU A 214 1.33 -9.13 -0.11
C LEU A 214 0.89 -8.47 1.19
N VAL A 215 0.85 -7.16 1.25
CA VAL A 215 0.44 -6.40 2.44
C VAL A 215 -0.98 -5.89 2.22
N LEU A 216 -1.90 -6.25 3.10
CA LEU A 216 -3.23 -5.68 3.14
C LEU A 216 -3.50 -5.01 4.48
N SER A 217 -3.65 -3.68 4.45
CA SER A 217 -4.11 -2.91 5.60
C SER A 217 -5.63 -2.75 5.55
N GLY A 218 -6.27 -2.89 6.72
CA GLY A 218 -7.72 -2.93 6.86
C GLY A 218 -8.49 -1.63 6.64
N ALA A 219 -9.75 -1.60 7.05
CA ALA A 219 -10.54 -0.38 7.12
C ALA A 219 -10.17 0.44 8.37
N GLN A 220 -10.23 1.77 8.26
CA GLN A 220 -10.09 2.66 9.41
C GLN A 220 -11.36 2.68 10.25
N GLY A 221 -11.27 3.01 11.54
CA GLY A 221 -12.41 2.94 12.46
C GLY A 221 -13.40 4.11 12.38
N ASP A 222 -13.06 5.19 11.68
CA ASP A 222 -13.71 6.51 11.77
C ASP A 222 -13.47 7.38 10.52
N ASP A 223 -13.17 6.77 9.38
CA ASP A 223 -12.96 7.44 8.10
C ASP A 223 -13.64 6.64 6.98
N ASP A 224 -14.72 7.22 6.46
CA ASP A 224 -15.62 6.55 5.51
C ASP A 224 -15.02 6.42 4.11
N GLU A 225 -13.96 7.16 3.78
CA GLU A 225 -13.23 6.97 2.52
C GLU A 225 -12.31 5.75 2.57
N ALA A 226 -11.96 5.28 3.77
CA ALA A 226 -10.91 4.29 3.96
C ALA A 226 -11.40 2.86 4.22
N TRP A 227 -12.70 2.59 4.05
CA TRP A 227 -13.28 1.24 4.15
C TRP A 227 -12.65 0.23 3.17
N GLY A 228 -12.15 0.70 2.03
CA GLY A 228 -11.52 -0.14 1.00
C GLY A 228 -10.20 -0.78 1.42
N GLY A 229 -9.52 -0.25 2.44
CA GLY A 229 -8.18 -0.72 2.83
C GLY A 229 -7.04 -0.12 2.00
N HIS A 230 -5.87 -0.75 2.07
CA HIS A 230 -4.73 -0.47 1.20
C HIS A 230 -4.00 -1.77 0.88
N PHE A 231 -3.55 -1.93 -0.36
CA PHE A 231 -2.83 -3.10 -0.84
C PHE A 231 -1.49 -2.69 -1.43
N ALA A 232 -0.44 -3.42 -1.07
CA ALA A 232 0.90 -3.22 -1.61
C ALA A 232 1.64 -4.56 -1.74
N PHE A 233 2.53 -4.62 -2.72
CA PHE A 233 3.61 -5.61 -2.70
C PHE A 233 4.74 -5.14 -1.79
N ALA A 234 5.48 -6.09 -1.21
CA ALA A 234 6.80 -5.83 -0.66
C ALA A 234 7.78 -6.90 -1.11
N THR A 235 9.07 -6.54 -1.20
CA THR A 235 10.13 -7.51 -1.52
C THR A 235 11.28 -7.39 -0.54
N GLY A 236 12.03 -8.49 -0.36
CA GLY A 236 13.24 -8.48 0.44
C GLY A 236 13.64 -9.88 0.84
N ARG A 237 14.22 -10.00 2.03
CA ARG A 237 14.55 -11.29 2.65
C ARG A 237 13.88 -11.39 4.00
N LEU A 238 13.46 -12.60 4.38
CA LEU A 238 13.01 -12.84 5.75
C LEU A 238 14.22 -12.63 6.67
N GLY A 239 14.11 -11.70 7.62
CA GLY A 239 15.19 -11.48 8.57
C GLY A 239 15.35 -12.66 9.53
N GLU A 240 16.44 -12.63 10.28
CA GLU A 240 16.63 -13.54 11.41
C GLU A 240 15.42 -13.49 12.36
N ASP A 241 15.10 -14.63 12.98
CA ASP A 241 13.95 -14.82 13.85
C ASP A 241 12.59 -14.42 13.25
N GLY A 242 12.46 -14.48 11.92
CA GLY A 242 11.23 -14.18 11.20
C GLY A 242 10.94 -12.68 11.02
N ARG A 243 11.95 -11.82 11.23
CA ARG A 243 11.80 -10.35 11.19
C ARG A 243 11.34 -9.84 9.82
N LEU A 244 10.37 -8.91 9.83
CA LEU A 244 9.74 -8.35 8.63
C LEU A 244 10.08 -6.88 8.36
N SER A 245 10.68 -6.17 9.32
CA SER A 245 10.83 -4.70 9.30
C SER A 245 11.57 -4.14 8.09
N ASP A 246 12.45 -4.93 7.48
CA ASP A 246 13.29 -4.51 6.37
C ASP A 246 12.67 -4.77 4.99
N LEU A 247 11.51 -5.44 4.92
CA LEU A 247 10.83 -5.65 3.63
C LEU A 247 10.49 -4.30 2.99
N LEU A 248 10.78 -4.15 1.70
CA LEU A 248 10.58 -2.89 0.98
C LEU A 248 9.20 -2.89 0.32
N VAL A 249 8.28 -2.10 0.90
CA VAL A 249 6.90 -1.96 0.47
C VAL A 249 6.81 -0.96 -0.68
N ALA A 250 6.11 -1.35 -1.75
CA ALA A 250 5.72 -0.46 -2.83
C ALA A 250 4.53 0.41 -2.42
N ASN A 251 4.81 1.48 -1.68
CA ASN A 251 3.79 2.41 -1.20
C ASN A 251 3.32 3.35 -2.34
N PHE A 252 2.12 3.11 -2.86
CA PHE A 252 1.46 3.99 -3.84
C PHE A 252 0.32 4.78 -3.21
N TYR A 253 0.40 6.10 -3.35
CA TYR A 253 -0.62 7.08 -2.97
C TYR A 253 -0.69 8.17 -4.03
N THR A 254 -1.78 8.93 -4.07
CA THR A 254 -1.89 10.08 -4.96
C THR A 254 -0.73 11.07 -4.73
N LEU A 255 -0.19 11.61 -5.83
CA LEU A 255 0.84 12.62 -5.76
C LEU A 255 0.26 14.04 -5.78
N ASP A 256 -1.04 14.18 -6.07
CA ASP A 256 -1.70 15.45 -6.40
C ASP A 256 -2.51 16.05 -5.23
N ALA A 257 -2.44 15.42 -4.05
CA ALA A 257 -3.01 15.93 -2.81
C ALA A 257 -1.99 15.81 -1.66
N GLU A 258 -2.11 16.69 -0.68
CA GLU A 258 -1.37 16.56 0.57
C GLU A 258 -2.05 15.55 1.46
N SER A 259 -1.40 14.43 1.73
CA SER A 259 -1.95 13.41 2.62
C SER A 259 -2.21 13.98 4.01
N GLU A 260 -3.41 13.73 4.57
CA GLU A 260 -3.77 13.99 5.99
C GLU A 260 -2.67 13.53 6.95
N LYS A 261 -2.03 12.41 6.59
CA LYS A 261 -1.04 11.67 7.36
C LYS A 261 0.42 11.97 7.00
N GLY A 262 0.65 12.87 6.04
CA GLY A 262 1.99 13.13 5.49
C GLY A 262 2.59 12.01 4.62
N THR A 263 1.79 11.01 4.21
CA THR A 263 2.26 9.92 3.36
C THR A 263 2.70 10.42 1.98
N LEU A 264 3.89 9.99 1.56
CA LEU A 264 4.40 10.16 0.21
C LEU A 264 4.53 8.80 -0.50
N SER A 265 4.34 8.82 -1.82
CA SER A 265 4.45 7.62 -2.63
C SER A 265 5.91 7.33 -2.98
N ALA A 266 6.45 6.24 -2.44
CA ALA A 266 7.81 5.76 -2.66
C ALA A 266 7.95 4.29 -2.22
N PRO A 267 9.04 3.60 -2.56
CA PRO A 267 9.47 2.43 -1.80
C PRO A 267 9.73 2.81 -0.34
N VAL A 268 9.18 2.05 0.61
CA VAL A 268 9.26 2.34 2.05
C VAL A 268 9.54 1.04 2.83
N PRO A 269 10.47 1.00 3.80
CA PRO A 269 10.65 -0.17 4.67
C PRO A 269 9.36 -0.48 5.46
N LEU A 270 9.07 -1.76 5.71
CA LEU A 270 7.81 -2.18 6.31
C LEU A 270 7.60 -1.58 7.71
N ASP A 271 8.67 -1.42 8.48
CA ASP A 271 8.60 -0.75 9.79
C ASP A 271 8.09 0.69 9.67
N ASN A 272 8.58 1.44 8.70
CA ASN A 272 8.14 2.79 8.41
C ASN A 272 6.71 2.80 7.83
N TYR A 273 6.42 1.89 6.89
CA TYR A 273 5.10 1.79 6.25
C TYR A 273 3.98 1.50 7.26
N LEU A 274 4.24 0.68 8.28
CA LEU A 274 3.24 0.34 9.29
C LEU A 274 3.33 1.19 10.56
N ALA A 275 4.51 1.66 10.96
CA ALA A 275 4.71 2.22 12.30
C ALA A 275 5.33 3.62 12.35
N ASP A 276 5.42 4.36 11.24
CA ASP A 276 5.63 5.81 11.28
C ASP A 276 4.49 6.47 12.07
N VAL A 277 4.81 7.26 13.10
CA VAL A 277 3.84 7.82 14.06
C VAL A 277 2.82 8.73 13.38
N ASN A 278 3.18 9.38 12.26
CA ASN A 278 2.24 10.17 11.48
C ASN A 278 1.56 9.36 10.37
N SER A 279 2.26 8.48 9.67
CA SER A 279 1.81 7.93 8.38
C SER A 279 1.65 6.41 8.33
N GLY A 280 2.10 5.72 9.37
CA GLY A 280 2.15 4.26 9.43
C GLY A 280 0.76 3.65 9.48
N GLN A 281 0.49 2.67 8.61
CA GLN A 281 -0.85 2.06 8.50
C GLN A 281 -1.32 1.40 9.81
N GLY A 282 -0.39 0.88 10.61
CA GLY A 282 -0.64 0.22 11.88
C GLY A 282 -1.24 1.12 12.95
N TRP A 283 -1.17 2.46 12.81
CA TRP A 283 -1.83 3.39 13.75
C TRP A 283 -3.33 3.54 13.50
N TYR A 284 -3.77 3.23 12.28
CA TYR A 284 -5.13 3.47 11.80
C TYR A 284 -5.97 2.20 11.69
N ARG A 285 -5.31 1.04 11.56
CA ARG A 285 -5.95 -0.20 11.15
C ARG A 285 -5.05 -1.42 11.39
N PRO A 286 -5.64 -2.62 11.60
CA PRO A 286 -4.89 -3.87 11.54
C PRO A 286 -4.41 -4.14 10.11
N SER A 287 -3.39 -5.00 9.99
CA SER A 287 -2.88 -5.44 8.69
C SER A 287 -2.72 -6.97 8.64
N TYR A 288 -2.78 -7.52 7.44
CA TYR A 288 -2.48 -8.91 7.16
C TYR A 288 -1.43 -8.99 6.07
N VAL A 289 -0.31 -9.67 6.35
CA VAL A 289 0.81 -9.82 5.42
C VAL A 289 0.89 -11.27 4.99
N MET A 290 0.71 -11.56 3.69
CA MET A 290 0.99 -12.90 3.15
C MET A 290 2.39 -12.92 2.55
N LEU A 291 3.23 -13.83 3.03
CA LEU A 291 4.61 -14.01 2.58
C LEU A 291 4.68 -15.22 1.66
N ALA A 292 5.14 -15.02 0.43
CA ALA A 292 5.67 -16.05 -0.43
C ALA A 292 7.17 -16.14 -0.19
N ILE A 293 7.59 -17.19 0.50
CA ILE A 293 8.99 -17.48 0.82
C ILE A 293 9.54 -18.31 -0.34
N LEU A 294 10.64 -17.87 -0.93
CA LEU A 294 11.18 -18.42 -2.18
C LEU A 294 12.55 -19.07 -1.97
N SER A 295 12.91 -20.00 -2.85
CA SER A 295 14.27 -20.58 -2.89
C SER A 295 15.28 -19.72 -3.64
N ASP A 296 14.82 -18.84 -4.54
CA ASP A 296 15.62 -18.01 -5.43
C ASP A 296 15.06 -16.57 -5.45
N ASP A 297 15.91 -15.57 -5.69
CA ASP A 297 15.50 -14.16 -5.66
C ASP A 297 14.97 -13.64 -7.00
N ARG A 298 15.08 -14.39 -8.09
CA ARG A 298 14.69 -13.96 -9.45
C ARG A 298 13.27 -13.39 -9.56
N ALA A 299 12.27 -13.99 -8.90
CA ALA A 299 10.91 -13.47 -8.90
C ALA A 299 10.80 -12.12 -8.16
N THR A 300 11.47 -12.00 -7.01
CA THR A 300 11.52 -10.76 -6.22
C THR A 300 12.32 -9.67 -6.92
N ALA A 301 13.42 -10.03 -7.59
CA ALA A 301 14.26 -9.13 -8.37
C ALA A 301 13.50 -8.59 -9.59
N LEU A 302 12.78 -9.46 -10.32
CA LEU A 302 11.97 -9.04 -11.46
C LEU A 302 10.88 -8.04 -11.03
N LEU A 303 10.12 -8.37 -9.98
CA LEU A 303 9.08 -7.48 -9.47
C LEU A 303 9.65 -6.17 -8.94
N GLN A 304 10.70 -6.22 -8.12
CA GLN A 304 11.30 -5.02 -7.56
C GLN A 304 11.90 -4.12 -8.65
N GLY A 305 12.56 -4.71 -9.65
CA GLY A 305 13.07 -3.98 -10.81
C GLY A 305 11.93 -3.26 -11.55
N ALA A 306 10.82 -3.94 -11.80
CA ALA A 306 9.64 -3.32 -12.43
C ALA A 306 9.09 -2.14 -11.62
N LEU A 307 8.97 -2.32 -10.29
CA LEU A 307 8.51 -1.28 -9.38
C LEU A 307 9.45 -0.06 -9.39
N ASN A 308 10.77 -0.28 -9.43
CA ASN A 308 11.75 0.79 -9.54
C ASN A 308 11.53 1.65 -10.80
N ARG A 309 11.29 1.00 -11.95
CA ARG A 309 10.98 1.69 -13.22
C ARG A 309 9.66 2.46 -13.12
N LEU A 310 8.65 1.83 -12.55
CA LEU A 310 7.31 2.39 -12.42
C LEU A 310 7.30 3.65 -11.54
N TYR A 311 8.09 3.69 -10.47
CA TYR A 311 8.21 4.89 -9.64
C TYR A 311 8.76 6.10 -10.39
N LEU A 312 9.75 5.91 -11.27
CA LEU A 312 10.27 6.98 -12.13
C LEU A 312 9.16 7.55 -13.03
N GLN A 313 8.34 6.66 -13.60
CA GLN A 313 7.19 7.05 -14.42
C GLN A 313 6.06 7.69 -13.59
N PHE A 314 5.89 7.26 -12.34
CA PHE A 314 4.88 7.79 -11.44
C PHE A 314 5.21 9.22 -10.99
N TRP A 315 6.44 9.50 -10.54
CA TRP A 315 6.82 10.83 -10.07
C TRP A 315 6.79 11.89 -11.17
N ARG A 316 7.14 11.53 -12.42
CA ARG A 316 6.99 12.42 -13.58
C ARG A 316 5.55 12.61 -14.07
N ARG A 317 4.56 11.97 -13.43
CA ARG A 317 3.13 12.01 -13.79
C ARG A 317 2.77 11.33 -15.11
N GLN A 318 3.57 10.39 -15.60
CA GLN A 318 3.18 9.57 -16.76
C GLN A 318 2.04 8.59 -16.39
N LEU A 319 2.07 8.06 -15.16
CA LEU A 319 0.99 7.25 -14.59
C LEU A 319 0.10 8.12 -13.69
N ALA A 320 -1.12 8.41 -14.13
CA ALA A 320 -2.06 9.25 -13.39
C ALA A 320 -2.82 8.44 -12.32
N TYR A 321 -2.65 8.80 -11.05
CA TYR A 321 -3.40 8.17 -9.95
C TYR A 321 -4.89 8.56 -10.03
N ARG A 322 -5.77 7.57 -10.06
CA ARG A 322 -7.23 7.76 -10.10
C ARG A 322 -7.88 6.75 -9.18
N HIS A 323 -8.52 7.22 -8.10
CA HIS A 323 -9.07 6.34 -7.05
C HIS A 323 -9.92 5.18 -7.56
N ALA A 324 -10.72 5.40 -8.61
CA ALA A 324 -11.62 4.39 -9.17
C ALA A 324 -10.95 3.40 -10.15
N THR A 325 -9.83 3.76 -10.78
CA THR A 325 -9.31 3.01 -11.97
C THR A 325 -7.80 2.78 -11.97
N MET A 326 -7.06 3.52 -11.14
CA MET A 326 -5.61 3.49 -11.03
C MET A 326 -5.18 3.89 -9.61
N ASN A 327 -5.67 3.13 -8.62
CA ASN A 327 -5.27 3.25 -7.22
C ASN A 327 -4.14 2.27 -6.88
N CYS A 328 -3.72 2.18 -5.61
CA CYS A 328 -2.66 1.25 -5.17
C CYS A 328 -2.89 -0.21 -5.60
N ALA A 329 -4.14 -0.69 -5.54
CA ALA A 329 -4.53 -2.03 -5.97
C ALA A 329 -4.37 -2.21 -7.48
N ALA A 330 -4.92 -1.29 -8.27
CA ALA A 330 -4.83 -1.32 -9.74
C ALA A 330 -3.36 -1.28 -10.21
N ILE A 331 -2.56 -0.36 -9.68
CA ILE A 331 -1.13 -0.23 -10.02
C ILE A 331 -0.38 -1.53 -9.73
N SER A 332 -0.62 -2.14 -8.57
CA SER A 332 0.00 -3.40 -8.18
C SER A 332 -0.45 -4.55 -9.09
N VAL A 333 -1.76 -4.70 -9.31
CA VAL A 333 -2.31 -5.78 -10.15
C VAL A 333 -1.83 -5.67 -11.60
N ASP A 334 -1.82 -4.46 -12.16
CA ASP A 334 -1.38 -4.25 -13.54
C ASP A 334 0.14 -4.43 -13.68
N THR A 335 0.93 -4.10 -12.65
CA THR A 335 2.36 -4.46 -12.58
C THR A 335 2.55 -5.97 -12.62
N ALA A 336 1.84 -6.72 -11.78
CA ALA A 336 1.94 -8.19 -11.77
C ALA A 336 1.55 -8.81 -13.12
N ARG A 337 0.44 -8.33 -13.71
CA ARG A 337 -0.03 -8.78 -15.03
C ARG A 337 0.97 -8.47 -16.13
N ALA A 338 1.57 -7.27 -16.14
CA ALA A 338 2.60 -6.89 -17.12
C ALA A 338 3.84 -7.79 -17.06
N LEU A 339 4.19 -8.30 -15.88
CA LEU A 339 5.30 -9.26 -15.69
C LEU A 339 4.92 -10.72 -15.96
N GLY A 340 3.69 -10.97 -16.44
CA GLY A 340 3.22 -12.31 -16.75
C GLY A 340 2.65 -13.09 -15.56
N TRP A 341 2.40 -12.44 -14.42
CA TRP A 341 1.62 -13.04 -13.34
C TRP A 341 0.13 -12.67 -13.50
N ASN A 342 -0.62 -13.55 -14.16
CA ASN A 342 -2.01 -13.29 -14.53
C ASN A 342 -2.96 -13.39 -13.31
N LEU A 343 -3.12 -12.28 -12.58
CA LEU A 343 -4.11 -12.16 -11.52
C LEU A 343 -5.51 -12.05 -12.14
N GLY A 344 -6.41 -12.96 -11.75
CA GLY A 344 -7.76 -13.07 -12.32
C GLY A 344 -8.60 -11.81 -12.14
N ALA A 345 -9.30 -11.38 -13.19
CA ALA A 345 -10.25 -10.28 -13.11
C ALA A 345 -11.55 -10.74 -12.42
N ARG A 346 -12.02 -9.95 -11.47
CA ARG A 346 -13.34 -10.12 -10.86
C ARG A 346 -14.25 -9.12 -11.55
N LEU A 347 -15.03 -9.61 -12.51
CA LEU A 347 -15.99 -8.85 -13.33
C LEU A 347 -16.63 -7.64 -12.60
N PRO A 348 -16.99 -6.59 -13.34
CA PRO A 348 -17.59 -5.37 -12.78
C PRO A 348 -18.78 -5.65 -11.87
N SER A 349 -19.06 -4.73 -10.95
CA SER A 349 -20.17 -4.90 -10.01
C SER A 349 -21.54 -4.91 -10.69
N SER A 350 -21.79 -3.96 -11.60
CA SER A 350 -22.98 -3.96 -12.43
C SER A 350 -22.86 -2.91 -13.53
N THR A 351 -22.82 -3.37 -14.79
CA THR A 351 -22.78 -2.49 -15.96
C THR A 351 -24.06 -1.67 -16.07
N LEU A 352 -25.23 -2.27 -15.86
CA LEU A 352 -26.51 -1.57 -15.94
C LEU A 352 -26.61 -0.44 -14.90
N LEU A 353 -26.28 -0.74 -13.64
CA LEU A 353 -26.30 0.28 -12.59
C LEU A 353 -25.25 1.37 -12.86
N ALA A 354 -24.11 1.04 -13.45
CA ALA A 354 -23.12 2.04 -13.83
C ALA A 354 -23.70 3.05 -14.83
N TRP A 355 -24.34 2.58 -15.90
CA TRP A 355 -24.97 3.44 -16.90
C TRP A 355 -26.06 4.32 -16.27
N LEU A 356 -26.90 3.75 -15.40
CA LEU A 356 -27.94 4.50 -14.70
C LEU A 356 -27.40 5.47 -13.64
N SER A 357 -26.21 5.22 -13.10
CA SER A 357 -25.61 6.11 -12.09
C SER A 357 -25.28 7.49 -12.64
N ILE A 358 -25.04 7.63 -13.94
CA ILE A 358 -24.74 8.93 -14.55
C ILE A 358 -25.93 9.89 -14.44
N PRO A 359 -27.10 9.60 -15.03
CA PRO A 359 -28.26 10.48 -14.89
C PRO A 359 -28.71 10.59 -13.44
N ALA A 360 -28.63 9.51 -12.65
CA ALA A 360 -28.99 9.54 -11.23
C ALA A 360 -28.14 10.54 -10.42
N LYS A 361 -26.82 10.55 -10.60
CA LYS A 361 -25.92 11.48 -9.92
C LYS A 361 -26.06 12.92 -10.43
N LEU A 362 -26.29 13.11 -11.73
CA LEU A 362 -26.61 14.45 -12.26
C LEU A 362 -27.92 15.00 -11.68
N PHE A 363 -28.94 14.16 -11.55
CA PHE A 363 -30.21 14.53 -10.91
C PHE A 363 -30.08 14.78 -9.40
N ALA A 364 -29.38 13.90 -8.68
CA ALA A 364 -29.30 14.00 -7.22
C ALA A 364 -28.35 15.11 -6.76
N GLU A 365 -27.20 15.26 -7.41
CA GLU A 365 -26.08 16.09 -6.94
C GLU A 365 -25.72 17.24 -7.90
N GLY A 366 -26.12 17.14 -9.18
CA GLY A 366 -25.74 18.15 -10.18
C GLY A 366 -24.27 18.09 -10.57
N SER A 367 -23.57 17.00 -10.25
CA SER A 367 -22.10 16.88 -10.36
C SER A 367 -21.67 15.87 -11.42
N VAL A 368 -21.06 16.36 -12.50
CA VAL A 368 -20.41 15.50 -13.52
C VAL A 368 -19.25 14.69 -12.93
N PRO A 369 -18.35 15.25 -12.09
CA PRO A 369 -17.32 14.46 -11.43
C PRO A 369 -17.87 13.28 -10.63
N ALA A 370 -18.92 13.49 -9.83
CA ALA A 370 -19.54 12.43 -9.04
C ALA A 370 -20.18 11.34 -9.93
N ALA A 371 -20.87 11.74 -11.00
CA ALA A 371 -21.43 10.82 -11.99
C ALA A 371 -20.35 9.95 -12.65
N ARG A 372 -19.21 10.54 -13.02
CA ARG A 372 -18.08 9.82 -13.60
C ARG A 372 -17.46 8.82 -12.62
N ILE A 373 -17.26 9.23 -11.37
CA ILE A 373 -16.74 8.37 -10.31
C ILE A 373 -17.68 7.18 -10.08
N ALA A 374 -18.99 7.43 -9.92
CA ALA A 374 -19.96 6.36 -9.72
C ALA A 374 -19.97 5.34 -10.86
N TYR A 375 -19.93 5.80 -12.11
CA TYR A 375 -19.82 4.92 -13.28
C TYR A 375 -18.56 4.06 -13.22
N GLU A 376 -17.40 4.68 -12.97
CA GLU A 376 -16.10 4.01 -12.96
C GLU A 376 -16.01 2.96 -11.84
N TYR A 377 -16.47 3.28 -10.62
CA TYR A 377 -16.52 2.32 -9.52
C TYR A 377 -17.38 1.08 -9.83
N LEU A 378 -18.50 1.26 -10.55
CA LEU A 378 -19.40 0.17 -10.89
C LEU A 378 -18.96 -0.67 -12.09
N THR A 379 -18.10 -0.10 -12.95
CA THR A 379 -17.57 -0.74 -14.17
C THR A 379 -16.14 -1.29 -14.02
N GLU A 380 -15.39 -0.92 -12.99
CA GLU A 380 -14.01 -1.36 -12.83
C GLU A 380 -13.91 -2.86 -12.47
N ASP A 381 -12.83 -3.51 -12.94
CA ASP A 381 -12.43 -4.84 -12.44
C ASP A 381 -12.25 -4.76 -10.92
N ARG A 382 -13.01 -5.56 -10.17
CA ARG A 382 -12.97 -5.50 -8.71
C ARG A 382 -11.61 -5.91 -8.15
N THR A 383 -10.83 -6.72 -8.89
CA THR A 383 -9.45 -7.04 -8.52
C THR A 383 -8.55 -5.80 -8.61
N ARG A 384 -8.81 -4.85 -9.53
CA ARG A 384 -8.09 -3.57 -9.64
C ARG A 384 -8.64 -2.51 -8.69
N LEU A 385 -9.95 -2.54 -8.39
CA LEU A 385 -10.62 -1.54 -7.58
C LEU A 385 -10.42 -1.75 -6.08
N MET A 386 -10.57 -2.99 -5.59
CA MET A 386 -10.70 -3.30 -4.16
C MET A 386 -9.43 -3.96 -3.62
N PRO A 387 -8.68 -3.32 -2.69
CA PRO A 387 -7.49 -3.90 -2.06
C PRO A 387 -7.68 -5.34 -1.54
N ALA A 388 -8.80 -5.60 -0.86
CA ALA A 388 -9.11 -6.95 -0.35
C ALA A 388 -9.26 -7.99 -1.48
N ALA A 389 -9.86 -7.59 -2.60
CA ALA A 389 -10.04 -8.47 -3.75
C ALA A 389 -8.71 -8.73 -4.47
N SER A 390 -7.86 -7.73 -4.61
CA SER A 390 -6.49 -7.87 -5.15
C SER A 390 -5.69 -8.87 -4.31
N PHE A 391 -5.71 -8.70 -2.99
CA PHE A 391 -5.05 -9.59 -2.05
C PHE A 391 -5.58 -11.03 -2.18
N GLU A 392 -6.90 -11.22 -2.15
CA GLU A 392 -7.51 -12.55 -2.27
C GLU A 392 -7.14 -13.24 -3.60
N GLU A 393 -7.13 -12.53 -4.73
CA GLU A 393 -6.73 -13.10 -6.02
C GLU A 393 -5.23 -13.42 -6.07
N ALA A 394 -4.38 -12.57 -5.50
CA ALA A 394 -2.94 -12.82 -5.45
C ALA A 394 -2.60 -14.03 -4.57
N VAL A 395 -3.16 -14.13 -3.36
CA VAL A 395 -2.98 -15.30 -2.49
C VAL A 395 -3.54 -16.56 -3.13
N PHE A 396 -4.72 -16.47 -3.75
CA PHE A 396 -5.30 -17.61 -4.47
C PHE A 396 -4.40 -18.08 -5.62
N SER A 397 -3.86 -17.15 -6.40
CA SER A 397 -2.95 -17.45 -7.50
C SER A 397 -1.66 -18.10 -6.99
N LEU A 398 -1.08 -17.61 -5.90
CA LEU A 398 0.08 -18.26 -5.26
C LEU A 398 -0.23 -19.69 -4.81
N LEU A 399 -1.38 -19.92 -4.17
CA LEU A 399 -1.79 -21.26 -3.74
C LEU A 399 -2.01 -22.23 -4.92
N ARG A 400 -2.51 -21.72 -6.05
CA ARG A 400 -2.64 -22.49 -7.29
C ARG A 400 -1.25 -22.86 -7.81
N LEU A 401 -0.37 -21.89 -8.00
CA LEU A 401 1.00 -22.10 -8.48
C LEU A 401 1.78 -23.07 -7.59
N ALA A 402 1.57 -23.00 -6.27
CA ALA A 402 2.20 -23.89 -5.30
C ALA A 402 1.83 -25.38 -5.48
N ARG A 403 0.62 -25.66 -5.98
CA ARG A 403 0.08 -27.04 -6.08
C ARG A 403 0.13 -27.62 -7.46
N GLU A 404 -0.19 -26.78 -8.44
CA GLU A 404 -0.41 -27.17 -9.82
C GLU A 404 0.78 -26.79 -10.70
N GLY A 405 1.74 -26.03 -10.16
CA GLY A 405 2.80 -25.42 -10.94
C GLY A 405 2.27 -24.33 -11.88
N ALA A 406 3.16 -23.86 -12.75
CA ALA A 406 2.77 -22.98 -13.85
C ALA A 406 2.07 -23.78 -14.95
N GLN A 407 1.03 -23.19 -15.55
CA GLN A 407 0.21 -23.79 -16.60
C GLN A 407 0.48 -23.11 -17.95
N PRO A 408 0.11 -23.73 -19.09
CA PRO A 408 0.15 -23.07 -20.39
C PRO A 408 -0.61 -21.74 -20.36
N GLY A 409 0.08 -20.64 -20.69
CA GLY A 409 -0.45 -19.27 -20.62
C GLY A 409 -0.06 -18.49 -19.36
N ASP A 410 0.53 -19.12 -18.34
CA ASP A 410 1.24 -18.40 -17.29
C ASP A 410 2.53 -17.79 -17.87
N GLY A 411 2.83 -16.53 -17.52
CA GLY A 411 4.02 -15.82 -17.99
C GLY A 411 5.23 -15.97 -17.07
N ALA A 412 6.28 -15.19 -17.34
CA ALA A 412 7.59 -15.33 -16.70
C ALA A 412 7.53 -15.28 -15.17
N LEU A 413 6.90 -14.24 -14.59
CA LEU A 413 6.81 -14.11 -13.13
C LEU A 413 6.04 -15.26 -12.48
N ALA A 414 4.93 -15.71 -13.08
CA ALA A 414 4.17 -16.86 -12.56
C ALA A 414 5.00 -18.15 -12.61
N GLY A 415 5.77 -18.36 -13.69
CA GLY A 415 6.70 -19.48 -13.83
C GLY A 415 7.77 -19.49 -12.73
N MET A 416 8.41 -18.34 -12.47
CA MET A 416 9.39 -18.21 -11.38
C MET A 416 8.75 -18.49 -10.03
N LEU A 417 7.58 -17.90 -9.75
CA LEU A 417 6.86 -18.12 -8.50
C LEU A 417 6.50 -19.61 -8.29
N ALA A 418 5.98 -20.30 -9.30
CA ALA A 418 5.68 -21.72 -9.20
C ALA A 418 6.94 -22.56 -8.90
N ALA A 419 8.05 -22.24 -9.56
CA ALA A 419 9.30 -22.99 -9.41
C ALA A 419 9.95 -22.76 -8.03
N ASP A 420 9.90 -21.54 -7.51
CA ASP A 420 10.69 -21.13 -6.35
C ASP A 420 9.93 -21.12 -5.03
N LEU A 421 8.59 -21.21 -5.05
CA LEU A 421 7.79 -21.09 -3.83
C LEU A 421 8.04 -22.24 -2.85
N VAL A 422 8.57 -21.92 -1.67
CA VAL A 422 8.91 -22.87 -0.60
C VAL A 422 7.82 -22.88 0.47
N ALA A 423 7.24 -21.73 0.80
CA ALA A 423 6.15 -21.62 1.75
C ALA A 423 5.26 -20.39 1.50
N LEU A 424 4.01 -20.48 1.95
CA LEU A 424 3.07 -19.38 2.05
C LEU A 424 2.68 -19.20 3.52
N VAL A 425 3.02 -18.04 4.08
CA VAL A 425 2.86 -17.75 5.51
C VAL A 425 2.15 -16.43 5.68
N GLY A 426 0.97 -16.45 6.32
CA GLY A 426 0.25 -15.24 6.67
C GLY A 426 0.64 -14.74 8.05
N VAL A 427 0.76 -13.43 8.24
CA VAL A 427 1.00 -12.80 9.53
C VAL A 427 -0.06 -11.72 9.75
N ARG A 428 -0.86 -11.87 10.80
CA ARG A 428 -1.84 -10.87 11.22
C ARG A 428 -1.18 -9.93 12.22
N LEU A 429 -1.16 -8.65 11.88
CA LEU A 429 -0.55 -7.59 12.68
C LEU A 429 -1.66 -6.70 13.26
N PRO A 430 -1.67 -6.47 14.59
CA PRO A 430 -2.69 -5.64 15.22
C PRO A 430 -2.54 -4.17 14.87
N GLN A 431 -3.51 -3.38 15.29
CA GLN A 431 -3.40 -1.93 15.27
C GLN A 431 -2.65 -1.47 16.53
N ILE A 432 -1.69 -0.56 16.38
CA ILE A 432 -1.05 0.12 17.50
C ILE A 432 -2.10 1.05 18.14
N PRO A 433 -2.40 0.90 19.44
CA PRO A 433 -3.35 1.79 20.11
C PRO A 433 -2.90 3.25 20.04
N SER A 434 -3.85 4.15 19.83
CA SER A 434 -3.63 5.60 19.66
C SER A 434 -4.91 6.36 19.99
N SER A 435 -4.89 7.69 19.79
CA SER A 435 -6.08 8.53 19.89
C SER A 435 -7.21 8.15 18.92
N ARG A 436 -6.97 7.23 17.98
CA ARG A 436 -7.92 6.83 16.93
C ARG A 436 -8.62 5.51 17.27
N PRO A 437 -9.94 5.37 16.98
CA PRO A 437 -10.66 4.12 17.18
C PRO A 437 -10.04 2.95 16.42
N PHE A 438 -10.21 1.74 16.97
CA PHE A 438 -9.81 0.51 16.31
C PHE A 438 -10.59 0.31 15.00
N GLY A 439 -9.84 0.17 13.90
CA GLY A 439 -10.33 -0.22 12.58
C GLY A 439 -10.74 -1.68 12.51
N THR A 440 -10.91 -2.18 11.28
CA THR A 440 -11.40 -3.55 11.02
C THR A 440 -10.91 -4.07 9.67
N TRP A 441 -11.45 -5.20 9.18
CA TRP A 441 -11.14 -5.71 7.85
C TRP A 441 -11.62 -4.75 6.75
N PRO A 442 -10.96 -4.74 5.57
CA PRO A 442 -11.41 -3.94 4.45
C PRO A 442 -12.62 -4.59 3.75
N VAL A 443 -13.45 -3.77 3.12
CA VAL A 443 -14.58 -4.23 2.31
C VAL A 443 -14.07 -4.92 1.04
N ALA A 444 -14.71 -6.02 0.66
CA ALA A 444 -14.27 -6.82 -0.49
C ALA A 444 -15.04 -6.53 -1.78
N ASN A 445 -16.10 -5.71 -1.71
CA ASN A 445 -16.94 -5.37 -2.85
C ASN A 445 -17.84 -4.15 -2.54
N PRO A 446 -18.44 -3.51 -3.56
CA PRO A 446 -19.29 -2.34 -3.34
C PRO A 446 -20.54 -2.59 -2.50
N ARG A 447 -21.07 -3.82 -2.44
CA ARG A 447 -22.22 -4.11 -1.57
C ARG A 447 -21.83 -4.01 -0.09
N GLU A 448 -20.68 -4.59 0.28
CA GLU A 448 -20.13 -4.44 1.64
C GLU A 448 -19.89 -2.96 1.97
N PHE A 449 -19.36 -2.18 1.02
CA PHE A 449 -19.17 -0.73 1.21
C PHE A 449 -20.49 0.00 1.53
N LEU A 450 -21.55 -0.25 0.75
CA LEU A 450 -22.86 0.37 0.96
C LEU A 450 -23.53 -0.05 2.29
N THR A 451 -23.10 -1.16 2.91
CA THR A 451 -23.63 -1.59 4.21
C THR A 451 -22.94 -0.96 5.41
N VAL A 452 -21.74 -0.40 5.23
CA VAL A 452 -20.95 0.17 6.33
C VAL A 452 -20.93 1.69 6.34
N ILE A 453 -21.11 2.34 5.19
CA ILE A 453 -21.17 3.80 5.13
C ILE A 453 -22.46 4.32 5.78
N PRO A 454 -22.41 5.45 6.50
CA PRO A 454 -23.61 6.12 6.99
C PRO A 454 -24.58 6.46 5.85
N ARG A 455 -25.89 6.32 6.10
CA ARG A 455 -26.93 6.60 5.09
C ARG A 455 -27.07 8.09 4.82
N ASP A 456 -26.87 8.93 5.83
CA ASP A 456 -26.85 10.37 5.68
C ASP A 456 -25.43 10.82 5.31
N PRO A 457 -25.22 11.48 4.15
CA PRO A 457 -23.93 12.06 3.79
C PRO A 457 -23.39 13.06 4.82
N ASP A 458 -24.26 13.71 5.60
CA ASP A 458 -23.84 14.66 6.64
C ASP A 458 -23.18 13.94 7.85
N ASP A 459 -23.39 12.62 7.99
CA ASP A 459 -22.73 11.79 9.00
C ASP A 459 -21.36 11.26 8.54
N TRP A 460 -20.97 11.51 7.28
CA TRP A 460 -19.73 10.96 6.72
C TRP A 460 -18.51 11.63 7.33
N GLN A 461 -17.58 10.80 7.80
CA GLN A 461 -16.31 11.27 8.33
C GLN A 461 -15.24 11.21 7.25
N VAL A 462 -15.00 12.37 6.63
CA VAL A 462 -13.96 12.56 5.61
C VAL A 462 -13.11 13.75 6.01
N VAL A 463 -11.79 13.63 5.94
CA VAL A 463 -10.88 14.77 6.16
C VAL A 463 -10.56 15.42 4.83
N PRO A 464 -11.02 16.65 4.55
CA PRO A 464 -10.65 17.35 3.33
C PRO A 464 -9.13 17.58 3.31
N VAL A 465 -8.50 17.15 2.24
CA VAL A 465 -7.07 17.33 2.02
C VAL A 465 -6.81 18.40 0.95
N PRO A 466 -5.85 19.30 1.17
CA PRO A 466 -5.52 20.30 0.17
C PRO A 466 -4.85 19.64 -1.05
N LEU A 467 -4.97 20.30 -2.20
CA LEU A 467 -4.27 19.87 -3.41
C LEU A 467 -2.77 20.10 -3.25
N ARG A 468 -1.98 19.27 -3.94
CA ARG A 468 -0.53 19.47 -4.10
C ARG A 468 -0.24 19.80 -5.57
N PRO A 469 -0.29 21.09 -5.97
CA PRO A 469 -0.05 21.47 -7.37
C PRO A 469 1.34 21.05 -7.83
N PHE A 470 1.40 20.29 -8.91
CA PHE A 470 2.68 19.91 -9.50
C PHE A 470 3.31 21.12 -10.24
N PRO A 471 4.56 21.50 -9.94
CA PRO A 471 5.18 22.67 -10.55
C PRO A 471 5.29 22.52 -12.08
N ALA A 472 4.81 23.51 -12.82
CA ALA A 472 4.76 23.44 -14.29
C ALA A 472 6.13 23.24 -14.94
N HIS A 473 7.17 23.87 -14.39
CA HIS A 473 8.55 23.74 -14.88
C HIS A 473 9.17 22.35 -14.68
N LEU A 474 8.56 21.49 -13.85
CA LEU A 474 8.98 20.10 -13.65
C LEU A 474 8.23 19.11 -14.55
N ARG A 475 7.29 19.60 -15.38
CA ARG A 475 6.55 18.76 -16.31
C ARG A 475 7.40 18.49 -17.53
N ASP A 476 7.71 17.22 -17.74
CA ASP A 476 8.42 16.80 -18.94
C ASP A 476 7.57 17.07 -20.19
N ALA A 477 8.22 17.51 -21.27
CA ALA A 477 7.55 17.83 -22.55
C ALA A 477 7.08 16.57 -23.32
N ASP A 478 7.63 15.40 -22.99
CA ASP A 478 7.37 14.12 -23.65
C ASP A 478 6.37 13.24 -22.88
N LEU A 479 5.57 13.80 -21.96
CA LEU A 479 4.50 13.05 -21.31
C LEU A 479 3.41 12.69 -22.32
N ARG A 480 3.03 11.41 -22.36
CA ARG A 480 1.87 10.98 -23.15
C ARG A 480 0.58 11.52 -22.54
N GLU A 481 -0.37 11.88 -23.39
CA GLU A 481 -1.71 12.23 -22.93
C GLU A 481 -2.35 11.05 -22.18
N PRO A 482 -3.01 11.31 -21.04
CA PRO A 482 -3.68 10.25 -20.31
C PRO A 482 -4.85 9.71 -21.15
N PRO A 483 -5.10 8.39 -21.14
CA PRO A 483 -6.22 7.83 -21.87
C PRO A 483 -7.56 8.45 -21.40
N PRO A 484 -8.53 8.62 -22.32
CA PRO A 484 -9.86 9.09 -21.96
C PRO A 484 -10.45 8.25 -20.83
N ARG A 485 -11.15 8.92 -19.91
CA ARG A 485 -11.87 8.23 -18.84
C ARG A 485 -12.89 7.26 -19.43
N ARG A 486 -13.04 6.08 -18.81
CA ARG A 486 -14.05 5.08 -19.21
C ARG A 486 -15.48 5.64 -19.16
N SER A 487 -15.72 6.59 -18.26
CA SER A 487 -16.99 7.32 -18.13
C SER A 487 -17.28 8.31 -19.26
N THR A 488 -16.32 8.62 -20.15
CA THR A 488 -16.50 9.66 -21.19
C THR A 488 -17.56 9.29 -22.21
N TRP A 489 -17.49 8.11 -22.83
CA TRP A 489 -18.47 7.70 -23.83
C TRP A 489 -19.89 7.53 -23.28
N PRO A 490 -20.10 6.89 -22.12
CA PRO A 490 -21.40 6.85 -21.47
C PRO A 490 -22.01 8.23 -21.19
N LEU A 491 -21.18 9.19 -20.75
CA LEU A 491 -21.63 10.57 -20.53
C LEU A 491 -22.02 11.25 -21.84
N VAL A 492 -21.24 11.06 -22.91
CA VAL A 492 -21.57 11.58 -24.25
C VAL A 492 -22.86 10.96 -24.76
N ALA A 493 -23.02 9.64 -24.67
CA ALA A 493 -24.23 8.94 -25.09
C ALA A 493 -25.49 9.46 -24.37
N TRP A 494 -25.43 9.62 -23.05
CA TRP A 494 -26.56 10.19 -22.30
C TRP A 494 -26.82 11.67 -22.60
N THR A 495 -25.78 12.41 -22.94
CA THR A 495 -25.91 13.81 -23.36
C THR A 495 -26.60 13.90 -24.71
N LEU A 496 -26.16 13.11 -25.70
CA LEU A 496 -26.75 13.08 -27.04
C LEU A 496 -28.18 12.54 -27.04
N ALA A 497 -28.50 11.61 -26.15
CA ALA A 497 -29.86 11.11 -25.95
C ALA A 497 -30.78 12.11 -25.21
N GLY A 498 -30.29 13.28 -24.80
CA GLY A 498 -31.04 14.29 -24.05
C GLY A 498 -31.28 13.97 -22.57
N VAL A 499 -30.99 12.74 -22.13
CA VAL A 499 -31.27 12.28 -20.75
C VAL A 499 -30.39 12.97 -19.72
N ALA A 500 -29.09 13.17 -19.97
CA ALA A 500 -28.21 13.85 -19.03
C ALA A 500 -28.59 15.33 -18.80
N PRO A 501 -28.85 16.14 -19.85
CA PRO A 501 -29.39 17.49 -19.69
C PRO A 501 -30.72 17.52 -18.94
N LEU A 502 -31.67 16.64 -19.30
CA LEU A 502 -32.97 16.55 -18.62
C LEU A 502 -32.82 16.19 -17.15
N ALA A 503 -31.99 15.20 -16.82
CA ALA A 503 -31.72 14.80 -15.44
C ALA A 503 -31.11 15.95 -14.63
N TRP A 504 -30.19 16.71 -15.23
CA TRP A 504 -29.57 17.86 -14.57
C TRP A 504 -30.59 18.98 -14.29
N VAL A 505 -31.42 19.35 -15.27
CA VAL A 505 -32.46 20.39 -15.14
C VAL A 505 -33.54 19.97 -14.15
N ALA A 506 -34.06 18.74 -14.26
CA ALA A 506 -35.03 18.20 -13.32
C ALA A 506 -34.46 18.14 -11.89
N GLY A 507 -33.17 17.77 -11.76
CA GLY A 507 -32.46 17.76 -10.50
C GLY A 507 -32.29 19.15 -9.88
N LEU A 508 -32.06 20.20 -10.70
CA LEU A 508 -32.01 21.58 -10.23
C LEU A 508 -33.35 22.01 -9.61
N ALA A 509 -34.46 21.74 -10.31
CA ALA A 509 -35.80 22.04 -9.81
C ALA A 509 -36.10 21.28 -8.50
N TRP A 510 -35.78 19.98 -8.45
CA TRP A 510 -35.95 19.15 -7.26
C TRP A 510 -35.14 19.66 -6.06
N ARG A 511 -33.85 19.96 -6.25
CA ARG A 511 -32.98 20.46 -5.18
C ARG A 511 -33.42 21.84 -4.68
N ALA A 512 -33.90 22.71 -5.57
CA ALA A 512 -34.46 24.00 -5.19
C ALA A 512 -35.73 23.84 -4.33
N LEU A 513 -36.66 22.97 -4.75
CA LEU A 513 -37.86 22.65 -3.98
C LEU A 513 -37.52 22.07 -2.60
N ARG A 514 -36.58 21.13 -2.54
CA ARG A 514 -36.15 20.51 -1.28
C ARG A 514 -35.53 21.53 -0.31
N ARG A 515 -34.83 22.56 -0.82
CA ARG A 515 -34.30 23.66 0.00
C ARG A 515 -35.37 24.62 0.49
N ALA A 516 -36.43 24.84 -0.30
CA ALA A 516 -37.54 25.70 0.11
C ALA A 516 -38.48 25.04 1.15
N LEU A 517 -38.46 23.71 1.23
CA LEU A 517 -39.24 22.91 2.20
C LEU A 517 -38.48 22.62 3.51
N ARG A 518 -37.20 23.00 3.60
CA ARG A 518 -36.39 22.97 4.82
C ARG A 518 -36.35 24.38 5.41
#